data_AF-A0A8B9Z081-F1
#
_entry.id   AF-A0A8B9Z081-F1
#
_cell.length_a   1.000
_cell.length_b   1.000
_cell.length_c   1.000
_cell.angle_alpha   90.00
_cell.angle_beta   90.00
_cell.angle_gamma   90.00
#
_symmetry.space_group_name_H-M   'P 1'
#
loop_
_entity.id
_entity.type
_entity.pdbx_description
1 polymer ?
#
loop_
_entity_poly.entity_id
_entity_poly.type
_entity_poly.pdbx_seq_one_letter_code
_entity_poly.pdbx_strand_id
1 'polypeptide(L)'
;TRGSRKYVAIDCEMVGTGPQGRLSELARCSVVNYEGDVIYDKYVQPELPIVDYRTRWSGITKQHMKSAIPFKAAQAEILKILKDKIVVGHAVHNDFQALKYFHPKDRTRDTSRIPMLNKRAGLPGRASVSLKSLARHLLQKKIQVGCKGHSSVEDAQTAMELYRLVEVQWETELARSLPPRPPSPITDPTADSNQYMDDQYWPTDLMASSL
;
A
#
# COMPACT_ATOMS: atom_id res chain seq x y z
N THR A 1 -1.62 22.68 0.06
CA THR A 1 -0.47 22.11 0.79
C THR A 1 0.17 21.02 -0.05
N ARG A 2 1.51 20.96 -0.13
CA ARG A 2 2.26 20.06 -1.03
C ARG A 2 2.10 18.55 -0.69
N GLY A 3 1.56 18.23 0.49
CA GLY A 3 1.36 16.87 1.00
C GLY A 3 0.12 16.12 0.49
N SER A 4 -1.00 16.82 0.21
CA SER A 4 -2.29 16.14 -0.05
C SER A 4 -2.32 15.27 -1.31
N ARG A 5 -1.40 15.52 -2.25
CA ARG A 5 -1.27 14.73 -3.50
C ARG A 5 -0.22 13.62 -3.43
N LYS A 6 0.56 13.51 -2.35
CA LYS A 6 1.70 12.57 -2.26
C LYS A 6 1.34 11.30 -1.51
N TYR A 7 0.52 11.39 -0.48
CA TYR A 7 0.19 10.29 0.42
C TYR A 7 -1.27 9.88 0.26
N VAL A 8 -1.49 8.57 0.28
CA VAL A 8 -2.82 7.95 0.41
C VAL A 8 -2.73 6.82 1.42
N ALA A 9 -3.83 6.53 2.11
CA ALA A 9 -3.95 5.28 2.87
C ALA A 9 -4.94 4.35 2.19
N ILE A 10 -4.68 3.06 2.28
CA ILE A 10 -5.50 1.99 1.73
C ILE A 10 -5.80 0.95 2.79
N ASP A 11 -7.00 0.40 2.72
CA ASP A 11 -7.38 -0.83 3.41
C ASP A 11 -8.40 -1.60 2.56
N CYS A 12 -8.31 -2.92 2.64
CA CYS A 12 -9.13 -3.87 1.89
C CYS A 12 -9.84 -4.83 2.83
N GLU A 13 -11.10 -5.12 2.50
CA GLU A 13 -11.82 -6.24 3.08
C GLU A 13 -11.77 -7.44 2.13
N MET A 14 -11.46 -8.60 2.68
CA MET A 14 -11.33 -9.85 1.91
C MET A 14 -12.41 -10.87 2.29
N VAL A 15 -12.83 -11.62 1.28
CA VAL A 15 -13.71 -12.79 1.41
C VAL A 15 -12.93 -14.07 1.08
N GLY A 16 -13.47 -15.21 1.50
CA GLY A 16 -12.96 -16.54 1.21
C GLY A 16 -13.47 -17.07 -0.13
N THR A 17 -12.54 -17.41 -1.02
CA THR A 17 -12.80 -18.08 -2.30
C THR A 17 -11.98 -19.38 -2.42
N GLY A 18 -12.24 -20.15 -3.47
CA GLY A 18 -11.54 -21.41 -3.75
C GLY A 18 -11.87 -22.54 -2.76
N PRO A 19 -11.11 -23.65 -2.81
CA PRO A 19 -11.36 -24.81 -1.94
C PRO A 19 -11.35 -24.40 -0.46
N GLN A 20 -12.47 -24.68 0.23
CA GLN A 20 -12.69 -24.37 1.65
C GLN A 20 -12.53 -22.88 2.01
N GLY A 21 -12.61 -21.96 1.04
CA GLY A 21 -12.53 -20.51 1.31
C GLY A 21 -11.16 -20.04 1.76
N ARG A 22 -10.11 -20.80 1.46
CA ARG A 22 -8.74 -20.53 1.92
C ARG A 22 -8.07 -19.37 1.19
N LEU A 23 -8.53 -19.03 -0.01
CA LEU A 23 -8.00 -17.89 -0.76
C LEU A 23 -8.67 -16.62 -0.25
N SER A 24 -7.88 -15.61 0.09
CA SER A 24 -8.36 -14.29 0.46
C SER A 24 -8.42 -13.41 -0.79
N GLU A 25 -9.63 -13.11 -1.27
CA GLU A 25 -9.84 -12.24 -2.43
C GLU A 25 -10.54 -10.95 -2.04
N LEU A 26 -10.20 -9.88 -2.77
CA LEU A 26 -10.70 -8.53 -2.54
C LEU A 26 -12.22 -8.45 -2.71
N ALA A 27 -12.92 -7.90 -1.71
CA ALA A 27 -14.36 -7.67 -1.74
C ALA A 27 -14.79 -6.23 -1.45
N ARG A 28 -13.92 -5.42 -0.85
CA ARG A 28 -14.07 -3.96 -0.75
C ARG A 28 -12.68 -3.34 -0.64
N CYS A 29 -12.47 -2.21 -1.29
CA CYS A 29 -11.27 -1.41 -1.09
C CYS A 29 -11.68 0.03 -0.81
N SER A 30 -11.03 0.60 0.21
CA SER A 30 -11.16 2.01 0.56
C SER A 30 -9.79 2.69 0.43
N VAL A 31 -9.75 3.86 -0.20
CA VAL A 31 -8.58 4.73 -0.27
C VAL A 31 -8.97 6.11 0.23
N VAL A 32 -8.14 6.66 1.12
CA VAL A 32 -8.31 8.01 1.67
C VAL A 32 -7.10 8.88 1.33
N ASN A 33 -7.31 10.18 1.21
CA ASN A 33 -6.22 11.15 1.06
C ASN A 33 -5.48 11.36 2.40
N TYR A 34 -4.51 12.26 2.41
CA TYR A 34 -3.72 12.60 3.60
C TYR A 34 -4.57 13.18 4.75
N GLU A 35 -5.60 13.96 4.41
CA GLU A 35 -6.52 14.57 5.36
C GLU A 35 -7.49 13.56 5.98
N GLY A 36 -7.67 12.40 5.34
CA GLY A 36 -8.59 11.33 5.75
C GLY A 36 -9.89 11.31 4.95
N ASP A 37 -10.04 12.16 3.93
CA ASP A 37 -11.22 12.15 3.06
C ASP A 37 -11.20 10.92 2.15
N VAL A 38 -12.36 10.28 2.02
CA VAL A 38 -12.54 9.11 1.15
C VAL A 38 -12.47 9.55 -0.31
N ILE A 39 -11.48 9.02 -1.04
CA ILE A 39 -11.30 9.26 -2.48
C ILE A 39 -11.65 8.03 -3.33
N TYR A 40 -11.80 6.87 -2.69
CA TYR A 40 -12.29 5.64 -3.29
C TYR A 40 -12.91 4.76 -2.20
N ASP A 41 -14.11 4.24 -2.42
CA ASP A 41 -14.73 3.22 -1.58
C ASP A 41 -15.71 2.43 -2.45
N LYS A 42 -15.33 1.21 -2.82
CA LYS A 42 -16.15 0.35 -3.67
C LYS A 42 -16.11 -1.09 -3.21
N TYR A 43 -17.26 -1.75 -3.31
CA TYR A 43 -17.35 -3.20 -3.26
C TYR A 43 -16.86 -3.81 -4.57
N VAL A 44 -16.15 -4.92 -4.47
CA VAL A 44 -15.48 -5.58 -5.57
C VAL A 44 -15.98 -7.01 -5.65
N GLN A 45 -16.32 -7.46 -6.85
CA GLN A 45 -16.67 -8.85 -7.12
C GLN A 45 -15.37 -9.63 -7.37
N PRO A 46 -15.02 -10.60 -6.50
CA PRO A 46 -13.86 -11.48 -6.69
C PRO A 46 -13.94 -12.25 -8.02
N GLU A 47 -12.79 -12.70 -8.51
CA GLU A 47 -12.72 -13.47 -9.77
C GLU A 47 -13.23 -14.90 -9.58
N LEU A 48 -13.04 -15.46 -8.37
CA LEU A 48 -13.59 -16.77 -8.01
C LEU A 48 -14.90 -16.66 -7.21
N PRO A 49 -15.76 -17.68 -7.26
CA PRO A 49 -16.96 -17.73 -6.43
C PRO A 49 -16.64 -17.60 -4.93
N ILE A 50 -17.41 -16.75 -4.26
CA ILE A 50 -17.35 -16.58 -2.81
C ILE A 50 -17.96 -17.80 -2.15
N VAL A 51 -17.19 -18.42 -1.25
CA VAL A 51 -17.66 -19.56 -0.43
C VAL A 51 -17.79 -19.18 1.04
N ASP A 52 -17.08 -18.15 1.50
CA ASP A 52 -17.22 -17.59 2.84
C ASP A 52 -17.08 -16.06 2.79
N TYR A 53 -18.09 -15.32 3.26
CA TYR A 53 -18.04 -13.86 3.31
C TYR A 53 -17.13 -13.33 4.41
N ARG A 54 -16.78 -14.15 5.41
CA ARG A 54 -15.98 -13.73 6.56
C ARG A 54 -16.56 -12.51 7.28
N THR A 55 -17.89 -12.34 7.26
CA THR A 55 -18.60 -11.12 7.65
C THR A 55 -18.24 -10.63 9.06
N ARG A 56 -17.95 -11.55 9.99
CA ARG A 56 -17.50 -11.23 11.35
C ARG A 56 -16.23 -10.35 11.36
N TRP A 57 -15.37 -10.51 10.36
CA TRP A 57 -14.13 -9.76 10.20
C TRP A 57 -14.27 -8.71 9.11
N SER A 58 -14.77 -9.07 7.93
CA SER A 58 -14.76 -8.22 6.74
C SER A 58 -15.90 -7.21 6.65
N GLY A 59 -16.98 -7.45 7.40
CA GLY A 59 -18.26 -6.75 7.25
C GLY A 59 -18.96 -6.95 5.90
N ILE A 60 -18.42 -7.79 5.01
CA ILE A 60 -19.00 -8.05 3.69
C ILE A 60 -20.20 -8.98 3.81
N THR A 61 -21.26 -8.69 3.07
CA THR A 61 -22.46 -9.50 2.98
C THR A 61 -22.80 -9.77 1.52
N LYS A 62 -23.64 -10.78 1.27
CA LYS A 62 -24.17 -11.06 -0.07
C LYS A 62 -24.89 -9.87 -0.69
N GLN A 63 -25.49 -9.00 0.13
CA GLN A 63 -26.17 -7.80 -0.37
C GLN A 63 -25.19 -6.80 -0.99
N HIS A 64 -23.98 -6.66 -0.43
CA HIS A 64 -22.94 -5.78 -0.98
C HIS A 64 -22.48 -6.22 -2.38
N MET A 65 -22.55 -7.52 -2.69
CA MET A 65 -22.14 -8.04 -4.00
C MET A 65 -23.11 -7.67 -5.13
N LYS A 66 -24.34 -7.26 -4.82
CA LYS A 66 -25.31 -6.83 -5.85
C LYS A 66 -24.90 -5.55 -6.57
N SER A 67 -24.11 -4.70 -5.90
CA SER A 67 -23.60 -3.44 -6.43
C SER A 67 -22.08 -3.46 -6.61
N ALA A 68 -21.44 -4.63 -6.47
CA ALA A 68 -20.00 -4.75 -6.58
C ALA A 68 -19.55 -4.64 -8.04
N ILE A 69 -18.43 -3.94 -8.26
CA ILE A 69 -17.83 -3.84 -9.60
C ILE A 69 -16.85 -5.00 -9.85
N PRO A 70 -16.62 -5.41 -11.11
CA PRO A 70 -15.68 -6.48 -11.40
C PRO A 70 -14.25 -6.19 -10.90
N PHE A 71 -13.56 -7.21 -10.39
CA PHE A 71 -12.18 -7.08 -9.89
C PHE A 71 -11.24 -6.32 -10.81
N LYS A 72 -11.22 -6.63 -12.11
CA LYS A 72 -10.33 -5.95 -13.08
C LYS A 72 -10.60 -4.44 -13.18
N ALA A 73 -11.87 -4.03 -13.13
CA ALA A 73 -12.24 -2.62 -13.18
C ALA A 73 -11.79 -1.91 -11.89
N ALA A 74 -12.09 -2.49 -10.73
CA ALA A 74 -11.66 -1.97 -9.43
C ALA A 74 -10.13 -1.85 -9.36
N GLN A 75 -9.41 -2.90 -9.75
CA GLN A 75 -7.96 -2.94 -9.76
C GLN A 75 -7.39 -1.80 -10.62
N ALA A 76 -7.89 -1.61 -11.85
CA ALA A 76 -7.43 -0.53 -12.72
C ALA A 76 -7.65 0.86 -12.10
N GLU A 77 -8.81 1.10 -11.49
CA GLU A 77 -9.13 2.35 -10.80
C GLU A 77 -8.21 2.59 -9.59
N ILE A 78 -8.02 1.57 -8.75
CA ILE A 78 -7.17 1.64 -7.55
C ILE A 78 -5.72 1.90 -7.95
N LEU A 79 -5.17 1.13 -8.90
CA LEU A 79 -3.78 1.30 -9.35
C LEU A 79 -3.53 2.67 -9.97
N LYS A 80 -4.52 3.26 -10.64
CA LYS A 80 -4.45 4.64 -11.12
C LYS A 80 -4.32 5.64 -9.98
N ILE A 81 -5.01 5.42 -8.87
CA ILE A 81 -4.91 6.26 -7.66
C ILE A 81 -3.55 6.08 -6.98
N LEU A 82 -3.08 4.84 -6.83
CA LEU A 82 -1.81 4.53 -6.15
C LEU A 82 -0.57 4.94 -6.96
N LYS A 83 -0.73 5.20 -8.27
CA LYS A 83 0.37 5.59 -9.14
C LYS A 83 1.08 6.85 -8.61
N ASP A 84 2.39 6.74 -8.46
CA ASP A 84 3.27 7.80 -7.95
C ASP A 84 2.89 8.34 -6.57
N LYS A 85 2.19 7.53 -5.76
CA LYS A 85 1.90 7.82 -4.37
C LYS A 85 2.83 7.08 -3.43
N ILE A 86 2.93 7.63 -2.24
CA ILE A 86 3.31 6.89 -1.05
C ILE A 86 2.04 6.30 -0.46
N VAL A 87 2.04 4.99 -0.27
CA VAL A 87 0.89 4.24 0.26
C VAL A 87 1.12 3.89 1.72
N VAL A 88 0.22 4.37 2.57
CA VAL A 88 0.14 4.06 3.99
C VAL A 88 -0.89 2.95 4.19
N GLY A 89 -0.63 2.04 5.12
CA GLY A 89 -1.61 1.02 5.52
C GLY A 89 -1.20 0.31 6.80
N HIS A 90 -1.95 -0.73 7.18
CA HIS A 90 -1.65 -1.53 8.36
C HIS A 90 -1.61 -3.01 8.00
N ALA A 91 -0.43 -3.62 8.06
CA ALA A 91 -0.18 -4.93 7.47
C ALA A 91 -0.52 -4.97 5.96
N VAL A 92 -0.16 -3.88 5.27
CA VAL A 92 -0.60 -3.51 3.90
C VAL A 92 -0.21 -4.51 2.81
N HIS A 93 0.72 -5.42 3.12
CA HIS A 93 1.07 -6.53 2.23
C HIS A 93 -0.12 -7.45 1.92
N ASN A 94 -1.07 -7.59 2.85
CA ASN A 94 -2.29 -8.38 2.63
C ASN A 94 -3.18 -7.73 1.56
N ASP A 95 -3.33 -6.40 1.62
CA ASP A 95 -4.08 -5.60 0.65
C ASP A 95 -3.46 -5.71 -0.74
N PHE A 96 -2.14 -5.55 -0.83
CA PHE A 96 -1.41 -5.68 -2.09
C PHE A 96 -1.51 -7.09 -2.67
N GLN A 97 -1.50 -8.12 -1.83
CA GLN A 97 -1.72 -9.50 -2.28
C GLN A 97 -3.14 -9.70 -2.82
N ALA A 98 -4.17 -9.20 -2.11
CA ALA A 98 -5.56 -9.25 -2.57
C ALA A 98 -5.79 -8.47 -3.87
N LEU A 99 -5.08 -7.34 -4.04
CA LEU A 99 -5.04 -6.54 -5.26
C LEU A 99 -4.19 -7.13 -6.37
N LYS A 100 -3.47 -8.24 -6.14
CA LYS A 100 -2.51 -8.84 -7.09
C LYS A 100 -1.53 -7.78 -7.63
N TYR A 101 -1.01 -6.94 -6.73
CA TYR A 101 -0.18 -5.78 -7.05
C TYR A 101 1.08 -5.75 -6.19
N PHE A 102 2.18 -5.26 -6.78
CA PHE A 102 3.42 -5.00 -6.06
C PHE A 102 3.68 -3.50 -6.01
N HIS A 103 3.49 -2.89 -4.84
CA HIS A 103 3.84 -1.49 -4.63
C HIS A 103 5.32 -1.35 -4.26
N PRO A 104 6.05 -0.33 -4.77
CA PRO A 104 7.45 -0.12 -4.42
C PRO A 104 7.65 -0.01 -2.89
N LYS A 105 8.64 -0.73 -2.36
CA LYS A 105 8.90 -0.79 -0.91
C LYS A 105 9.30 0.58 -0.34
N ASP A 106 10.09 1.35 -1.08
CA ASP A 106 10.48 2.73 -0.75
C ASP A 106 9.29 3.70 -0.73
N ARG A 107 8.18 3.31 -1.37
CA ARG A 107 6.91 4.04 -1.41
C ARG A 107 5.83 3.47 -0.46
N THR A 108 6.16 2.45 0.35
CA THR A 108 5.21 1.82 1.29
C THR A 108 5.47 2.22 2.74
N ARG A 109 4.43 2.60 3.48
CA ARG A 109 4.46 2.94 4.92
C ARG A 109 3.51 1.98 5.67
N ASP A 110 4.05 0.88 6.16
CA ASP A 110 3.27 -0.10 6.94
C ASP A 110 3.32 0.22 8.45
N THR A 111 2.18 0.65 9.00
CA THR A 111 2.06 1.07 10.40
C THR A 111 2.09 -0.09 11.40
N SER A 112 1.96 -1.35 10.96
CA SER A 112 1.89 -2.51 11.86
C SER A 112 3.23 -2.90 12.49
N ARG A 113 4.35 -2.52 11.85
CA ARG A 113 5.71 -2.96 12.21
C ARG A 113 6.69 -1.82 12.47
N ILE A 114 6.21 -0.58 12.63
CA ILE A 114 7.08 0.59 12.78
C ILE A 114 7.44 0.84 14.26
N PRO A 115 8.74 0.81 14.64
CA PRO A 115 9.15 0.98 16.04
C PRO A 115 8.76 2.33 16.65
N MET A 116 8.61 3.37 15.82
CA MET A 116 8.23 4.72 16.28
C MET A 116 6.84 4.75 16.92
N LEU A 117 5.87 4.07 16.32
CA LEU A 117 4.51 3.99 16.87
C LEU A 117 4.51 3.19 18.16
N ASN A 118 5.21 2.05 18.18
CA ASN A 118 5.33 1.23 19.40
C ASN A 118 5.94 2.02 20.56
N LYS A 119 7.04 2.74 20.31
CA LYS A 119 7.70 3.57 21.33
C LYS A 119 6.75 4.66 21.86
N ARG A 120 6.02 5.35 20.98
CA ARG A 120 5.03 6.35 21.41
C ARG A 120 3.87 5.75 22.18
N ALA A 121 3.48 4.53 21.86
CA ALA A 121 2.39 3.81 22.52
C ALA A 121 2.83 3.17 23.86
N GLY A 122 4.11 3.24 24.22
CA GLY A 122 4.65 2.54 25.38
C GLY A 122 4.68 1.01 25.22
N LEU A 123 4.76 0.52 23.98
CA LEU A 123 4.72 -0.90 23.63
C LEU A 123 6.11 -1.42 23.22
N PRO A 124 6.36 -2.74 23.29
CA PRO A 124 7.64 -3.33 22.87
C PRO A 124 7.98 -2.98 21.42
N GLY A 125 9.15 -2.38 21.19
CA GLY A 125 9.51 -1.79 19.89
C GLY A 125 9.52 -2.75 18.69
N ARG A 126 9.76 -4.05 18.90
CA ARG A 126 9.82 -5.07 17.83
C ARG A 126 8.50 -5.85 17.62
N ALA A 127 7.46 -5.57 18.39
CA ALA A 127 6.19 -6.28 18.26
C ALA A 127 5.39 -5.80 17.04
N SER A 128 4.72 -6.72 16.35
CA SER A 128 3.60 -6.35 15.48
C SER A 128 2.41 -6.01 16.38
N VAL A 129 1.89 -4.80 16.27
CA VAL A 129 0.78 -4.33 17.12
C VAL A 129 -0.44 -4.14 16.24
N SER A 130 -1.61 -4.60 16.70
CA SER A 130 -2.86 -4.43 15.95
C SER A 130 -3.25 -2.97 15.81
N LEU A 131 -3.90 -2.63 14.70
CA LEU A 131 -4.44 -1.30 14.43
C LEU A 131 -5.31 -0.81 15.59
N LYS A 132 -6.21 -1.68 16.07
CA LYS A 132 -7.08 -1.42 17.23
C LYS A 132 -6.30 -1.04 18.50
N SER A 133 -5.18 -1.70 18.77
CA SER A 133 -4.35 -1.38 19.92
C SER A 133 -3.65 -0.03 19.74
N LEU A 134 -3.06 0.23 18.57
CA LEU A 134 -2.42 1.51 18.29
C LEU A 134 -3.42 2.68 18.33
N ALA A 135 -4.60 2.52 17.71
CA ALA A 135 -5.69 3.49 17.74
C ALA A 135 -6.11 3.82 19.17
N ARG A 136 -6.22 2.81 20.04
CA ARG A 136 -6.57 3.01 21.45
C ARG A 136 -5.50 3.79 22.20
N HIS A 137 -4.22 3.42 22.06
CA HIS A 137 -3.15 4.05 22.84
C HIS A 137 -2.77 5.45 22.35
N LEU A 138 -2.79 5.67 21.04
CA LEU A 138 -2.23 6.87 20.41
C LEU A 138 -3.28 7.89 19.97
N LEU A 139 -4.46 7.42 19.57
CA LEU A 139 -5.53 8.27 19.04
C LEU A 139 -6.72 8.36 19.98
N GLN A 140 -6.72 7.60 21.08
CA GLN A 140 -7.85 7.49 22.02
C GLN A 140 -9.15 7.04 21.33
N LYS A 141 -9.02 6.30 20.22
CA LYS A 141 -10.13 5.79 19.39
C LYS A 141 -10.42 4.33 19.68
N LYS A 142 -11.71 3.96 19.66
CA LYS A 142 -12.17 2.58 19.66
C LYS A 142 -12.72 2.24 18.28
N ILE A 143 -11.90 1.58 17.47
CA ILE A 143 -12.25 1.12 16.13
C ILE A 143 -12.64 -0.37 16.15
N GLN A 144 -13.23 -0.85 15.05
CA GLN A 144 -13.59 -2.26 14.88
C GLN A 144 -14.45 -2.75 16.07
N VAL A 145 -15.47 -1.96 16.40
CA VAL A 145 -16.41 -2.21 17.50
C VAL A 145 -17.71 -2.83 16.97
N GLY A 146 -18.30 -3.73 17.75
CA GLY A 146 -19.56 -4.38 17.41
C GLY A 146 -19.41 -5.70 16.65
N CYS A 147 -20.51 -6.18 16.08
CA CYS A 147 -20.62 -7.49 15.42
C CYS A 147 -20.73 -7.42 13.89
N LYS A 148 -20.66 -6.21 13.32
CA LYS A 148 -20.86 -5.97 11.88
C LYS A 148 -19.60 -6.17 11.03
N GLY A 149 -18.49 -6.64 11.63
CA GLY A 149 -17.19 -6.69 10.97
C GLY A 149 -16.49 -5.33 10.93
N HIS A 150 -15.37 -5.29 10.23
CA HIS A 150 -14.53 -4.11 10.07
C HIS A 150 -15.05 -3.21 8.94
N SER A 151 -14.51 -2.00 8.90
CA SER A 151 -14.78 -1.04 7.85
C SER A 151 -13.45 -0.54 7.31
N SER A 152 -13.10 -0.96 6.10
CA SER A 152 -11.89 -0.46 5.43
C SER A 152 -11.76 1.07 5.38
N VAL A 153 -12.87 1.83 5.37
CA VAL A 153 -12.79 3.30 5.51
C VAL A 153 -12.22 3.71 6.87
N GLU A 154 -12.75 3.15 7.97
CA GLU A 154 -12.30 3.44 9.33
C GLU A 154 -10.83 3.03 9.51
N ASP A 155 -10.47 1.87 8.96
CA ASP A 155 -9.13 1.30 9.09
C ASP A 155 -8.09 2.09 8.26
N ALA A 156 -8.42 2.48 7.02
CA ALA A 156 -7.55 3.33 6.19
C ALA A 156 -7.36 4.74 6.81
N GLN A 157 -8.43 5.35 7.32
CA GLN A 157 -8.35 6.63 8.03
C GLN A 157 -7.46 6.53 9.27
N THR A 158 -7.65 5.48 10.07
CA THR A 158 -6.86 5.25 11.28
C THR A 158 -5.38 5.02 10.94
N ALA A 159 -5.08 4.26 9.89
CA ALA A 159 -3.71 4.07 9.42
C ALA A 159 -3.05 5.40 9.01
N MET A 160 -3.77 6.26 8.29
CA MET A 160 -3.28 7.60 7.93
C MET A 160 -3.03 8.48 9.16
N GLU A 161 -3.95 8.50 10.12
CA GLU A 161 -3.80 9.26 11.37
C GLU A 161 -2.58 8.79 12.17
N LEU A 162 -2.39 7.47 12.30
CA LEU A 162 -1.21 6.90 12.95
C LEU A 162 0.07 7.32 12.24
N TYR A 163 0.11 7.22 10.90
CA TYR A 163 1.26 7.67 10.12
C TYR A 163 1.58 9.14 10.38
N ARG A 164 0.58 10.02 10.38
CA ARG A 164 0.75 11.46 10.60
C ARG A 164 1.36 11.80 11.97
N LEU A 165 1.15 10.96 13.00
CA LEU A 165 1.82 11.15 14.28
C LEU A 165 3.34 11.08 14.14
N VAL A 166 3.83 10.17 13.29
CA VAL A 166 5.27 9.84 13.17
C VAL A 166 5.89 10.30 11.86
N GLU A 167 5.13 10.88 10.93
CA GLU A 167 5.55 11.27 9.57
C GLU A 167 6.91 11.96 9.54
N VAL A 168 7.06 13.07 10.29
CA VAL A 168 8.29 13.88 10.28
C VAL A 168 9.50 13.02 10.67
N GLN A 169 9.37 12.22 11.72
CA GLN A 169 10.45 11.35 12.19
C GLN A 169 10.74 10.24 11.17
N TRP A 170 9.69 9.58 10.66
CA TRP A 170 9.81 8.48 9.72
C TRP A 170 10.48 8.91 8.42
N GLU A 171 9.99 9.98 7.79
CA GLU A 171 10.53 10.45 6.51
C GLU A 171 11.96 10.99 6.67
N THR A 172 12.30 11.58 7.83
CA THR A 172 13.67 12.02 8.13
C THR A 172 14.63 10.82 8.25
N GLU A 173 14.21 9.76 8.94
CA GLU A 173 15.04 8.55 9.09
C GLU A 173 15.21 7.81 7.75
N LEU A 174 14.17 7.77 6.90
CA LEU A 174 14.27 7.23 5.54
C LEU A 174 15.21 8.06 4.66
N ALA A 175 15.14 9.39 4.73
CA ALA A 175 16.04 10.24 3.95
C ALA A 175 17.51 10.06 4.34
N ARG A 176 17.79 9.76 5.62
CA ARG A 176 19.15 9.48 6.11
C ARG A 176 19.68 8.11 5.73
N SER A 177 18.80 7.12 5.54
CA SER A 177 19.21 5.76 5.19
C SER A 177 19.42 5.55 3.69
N LEU A 178 18.96 6.49 2.85
CA LEU A 178 19.23 6.46 1.41
C LEU A 178 20.68 6.86 1.12
N PRO A 179 21.39 6.14 0.24
CA PRO A 179 22.70 6.57 -0.23
C PRO A 179 22.58 7.92 -0.95
N PRO A 180 23.63 8.78 -0.91
CA PRO A 180 23.63 10.05 -1.62
C PRO A 180 23.34 9.80 -3.10
N ARG A 181 22.41 10.59 -3.67
CA ARG A 181 22.09 10.52 -5.10
C ARG A 181 23.38 10.85 -5.88
N PRO A 182 23.79 10.04 -6.88
CA PRO A 182 24.92 10.41 -7.72
C PRO A 182 24.66 11.79 -8.34
N PRO A 183 25.70 12.62 -8.52
CA PRO A 183 25.56 13.91 -9.16
C PRO A 183 24.89 13.70 -10.53
N SER A 184 23.91 14.54 -10.83
CA SER A 184 23.31 14.52 -12.16
C SER A 184 24.42 14.83 -13.18
N PRO A 185 24.53 14.10 -14.30
CA PRO A 185 25.49 14.44 -15.32
C PRO A 185 25.25 15.90 -15.73
N ILE A 186 26.32 16.68 -15.75
CA ILE A 186 26.31 18.04 -16.27
C ILE A 186 25.96 17.91 -17.75
N THR A 187 24.71 18.15 -18.12
CA THR A 187 24.35 18.31 -19.52
C THR A 187 24.88 19.66 -19.97
N ASP A 188 26.05 19.66 -20.60
CA ASP A 188 26.50 20.81 -21.36
C ASP A 188 25.49 21.08 -22.49
N PRO A 189 24.94 22.30 -22.62
CA PRO A 189 23.96 22.61 -23.66
C PRO A 189 24.52 22.55 -25.09
N THR A 190 25.82 22.27 -25.24
CA THR A 190 26.55 22.33 -26.52
C THR A 190 27.16 21.00 -26.94
N ALA A 191 26.89 19.90 -26.23
CA ALA A 191 27.38 18.58 -26.63
C ALA A 191 26.49 18.00 -27.76
N ASP A 192 27.05 18.06 -28.96
CA ASP A 192 26.51 17.55 -30.22
C ASP A 192 26.06 16.08 -30.11
N SER A 193 24.88 15.78 -30.64
CA SER A 193 24.11 14.54 -30.42
C SER A 193 24.62 13.32 -31.20
N ASN A 194 25.94 13.21 -31.45
CA ASN A 194 26.50 12.18 -32.34
C ASN A 194 27.57 11.26 -31.73
N GLN A 195 27.73 11.22 -30.40
CA GLN A 195 28.69 10.33 -29.73
C GLN A 195 28.07 9.17 -28.92
N TYR A 196 26.79 8.84 -29.14
CA TYR A 196 26.09 7.77 -28.41
C TYR A 196 26.22 6.36 -29.04
N MET A 197 27.21 6.12 -29.90
CA MET A 197 27.37 4.82 -30.59
C MET A 197 28.81 4.27 -30.59
N ASP A 198 29.70 4.73 -29.71
CA ASP A 198 31.10 4.27 -29.66
C ASP A 198 31.52 3.66 -28.30
N ASP A 199 30.58 3.09 -27.54
CA ASP A 199 30.92 2.37 -26.31
C ASP A 199 31.46 0.96 -26.61
N GLN A 200 32.79 0.89 -26.67
CA GLN A 200 33.63 -0.32 -26.70
C GLN A 200 33.53 -1.12 -25.38
N TYR A 201 32.35 -1.66 -25.08
CA TYR A 201 32.16 -2.61 -23.98
C TYR A 201 31.41 -3.86 -24.45
N TRP A 202 31.97 -4.51 -25.46
CA TRP A 202 31.62 -5.89 -25.79
C TRP A 202 32.89 -6.75 -25.78
N PRO A 203 32.93 -7.89 -25.06
CA PRO A 203 34.09 -8.79 -25.08
C PRO A 203 34.35 -9.31 -26.50
N THR A 204 35.54 -9.07 -27.04
CA THR A 204 35.94 -9.46 -28.40
C THR A 204 36.15 -10.96 -28.61
N ASP A 205 36.03 -11.78 -27.56
CA ASP A 205 36.41 -13.19 -27.62
C ASP A 205 35.24 -14.15 -27.92
N LEU A 206 34.06 -13.65 -28.30
CA LEU A 206 32.91 -14.47 -28.69
C LEU A 206 32.66 -14.53 -30.22
N MET A 207 33.54 -13.95 -31.03
CA MET A 207 33.43 -13.95 -32.50
C MET A 207 34.54 -14.76 -33.21
N ALA A 208 35.19 -15.69 -32.51
CA ALA A 208 36.20 -16.56 -33.10
C ALA A 208 36.00 -18.03 -32.67
N SER A 209 34.92 -18.66 -33.15
CA SER A 209 34.81 -20.12 -33.32
C SER A 209 33.63 -20.45 -34.24
N SER A 210 33.81 -20.14 -35.53
CA SER A 210 33.21 -20.89 -36.64
C SER A 210 33.97 -20.53 -37.93
N LEU A 211 35.04 -21.28 -38.20
CA LEU A 211 35.43 -21.64 -39.56
C LEU A 211 35.28 -23.15 -39.67
#